data_AF-A0A819A9P5-F1
#
_entry.id   AF-A0A819A9P5-F1
#
_cell.length_a   1.000
_cell.length_b   1.000
_cell.length_c   1.000
_cell.angle_alpha   90.00
_cell.angle_beta   90.00
_cell.angle_gamma   90.00
#
_symmetry.space_group_name_H-M   'P 1'
#
loop_
_entity.id
_entity.type
_entity.pdbx_description
1 polymer ?
#
loop_
_entity_poly.entity_id
_entity_poly.type
_entity_poly.pdbx_seq_one_letter_code
_entity_poly.pdbx_strand_id
1 'polypeptide(L)'
;MDSGKLEVFEGYRVIHDNILGPSKGGIRYAPDVDLDEVKALASWMTWKCAIANIPYGGAKGGVKCDPSKLSKTELEKITRRYTANMLDVFGPDTDIPAPDMNTDEQVMAWIMDTYSMHKRRTVTGVVTGKPIVIGGSRGRREATGRGVMIATLSALKKMEINPEDTTCVVQGFGNVGSVSADLLHKQGVRIVAISDVSGGYYNPTGINVQEAIDYVAKNKSLAGGNFGDVVSNEELLELPCDILVPAAKEDQISAHNAGNIKAKLIVEGANGPTSADADQILRENKVMVIPDILANSGGGGDESGMWILNYKFPYEDSVVNNSFNKLKTKLVLAYQSIAITFLAGCNKAKTDNAADSKTTDTKAAGEVLKINLPTMQCATCKKTIETALKKVDGVNSINVSVKDKIATIDYDKNKINQDKIENEITLIGYDANGKKKNETAYENLADCCKIGGH
;
A
#
# COMPACT_ATOMS: atom_id res chain seq x y z
N MET A 1 15.30 30.18 -12.20
CA MET A 1 16.48 29.49 -11.63
C MET A 1 17.44 30.49 -11.03
N ASP A 2 18.31 30.08 -10.12
CA ASP A 2 19.36 30.92 -9.55
C ASP A 2 20.41 31.33 -10.60
N SER A 3 20.53 30.53 -11.68
CA SER A 3 21.26 30.88 -12.89
C SER A 3 20.64 32.02 -13.72
N GLY A 4 19.47 32.55 -13.33
CA GLY A 4 18.71 33.53 -14.10
C GLY A 4 17.91 32.94 -15.26
N LYS A 5 18.09 31.65 -15.60
CA LYS A 5 17.30 30.96 -16.62
C LYS A 5 15.84 30.79 -16.18
N LEU A 6 14.95 30.85 -17.15
CA LEU A 6 13.53 30.52 -16.98
C LEU A 6 13.35 29.01 -17.20
N GLU A 7 12.62 28.38 -16.28
CA GLU A 7 12.29 26.96 -16.32
C GLU A 7 10.84 26.78 -15.89
N VAL A 8 10.15 25.83 -16.51
CA VAL A 8 8.74 25.52 -16.26
C VAL A 8 8.67 24.18 -15.56
N PHE A 9 8.00 24.16 -14.40
CA PHE A 9 7.77 22.96 -13.61
C PHE A 9 6.29 22.61 -13.64
N GLU A 10 5.99 21.35 -13.91
CA GLU A 10 4.63 20.81 -13.87
C GLU A 10 4.31 20.35 -12.44
N GLY A 11 3.12 20.68 -11.96
CA GLY A 11 2.64 20.29 -10.64
C GLY A 11 1.20 19.79 -10.71
N TYR A 12 0.91 18.75 -9.94
CA TYR A 12 -0.38 18.09 -9.86
C TYR A 12 -0.88 18.06 -8.42
N ARG A 13 -2.19 18.24 -8.22
CA ARG A 13 -2.90 17.91 -6.99
C ARG A 13 -4.20 17.23 -7.36
N VAL A 14 -4.36 15.98 -6.94
CA VAL A 14 -5.58 15.19 -7.17
C VAL A 14 -6.27 14.98 -5.84
N ILE A 15 -7.54 15.35 -5.78
CA ILE A 15 -8.47 14.96 -4.72
C ILE A 15 -9.30 13.82 -5.29
N HIS A 16 -9.17 12.63 -4.71
CA HIS A 16 -9.90 11.46 -5.17
C HIS A 16 -11.32 11.43 -4.61
N ASP A 17 -11.45 11.68 -3.31
CA ASP A 17 -12.72 11.71 -2.59
C ASP A 17 -12.58 12.56 -1.33
N ASN A 18 -13.62 13.31 -0.94
CA ASN A 18 -13.67 14.13 0.27
C ASN A 18 -14.94 13.92 1.10
N ILE A 19 -15.61 12.77 0.96
CA ILE A 19 -16.90 12.50 1.61
C ILE A 19 -16.78 12.40 3.13
N LEU A 20 -15.62 11.92 3.63
CA LEU A 20 -15.36 11.74 5.06
C LEU A 20 -14.89 13.03 5.76
N GLY A 21 -14.54 14.08 5.00
CA GLY A 21 -13.94 15.30 5.53
C GLY A 21 -12.91 15.90 4.58
N PRO A 22 -12.07 16.85 5.06
CA PRO A 22 -11.04 17.43 4.20
C PRO A 22 -10.13 16.35 3.63
N SER A 23 -9.71 16.56 2.40
CA SER A 23 -8.83 15.61 1.72
C SER A 23 -7.41 15.68 2.27
N LYS A 24 -6.72 14.53 2.29
CA LYS A 24 -5.40 14.38 2.91
C LYS A 24 -4.45 13.62 2.01
N GLY A 25 -3.24 14.16 1.85
CA GLY A 25 -2.11 13.34 1.43
C GLY A 25 -0.88 14.10 1.00
N GLY A 26 0.18 13.34 0.77
CA GLY A 26 1.54 13.84 0.57
C GLY A 26 1.74 14.66 -0.70
N ILE A 27 2.81 15.46 -0.73
CA ILE A 27 3.34 16.12 -1.93
C ILE A 27 4.69 15.48 -2.26
N ARG A 28 4.83 14.92 -3.47
CA ARG A 28 6.04 14.24 -3.94
C ARG A 28 6.83 15.12 -4.90
N TYR A 29 8.15 15.21 -4.73
CA TYR A 29 9.03 15.85 -5.70
C TYR A 29 9.90 14.80 -6.39
N ALA A 30 9.65 14.54 -7.67
CA ALA A 30 10.44 13.60 -8.44
C ALA A 30 10.35 13.90 -9.95
N PRO A 31 11.40 13.57 -10.74
CA PRO A 31 11.41 13.87 -12.17
C PRO A 31 10.41 13.04 -12.99
N ASP A 32 9.94 11.93 -12.44
CA ASP A 32 9.02 10.95 -13.02
C ASP A 32 7.57 11.13 -12.57
N VAL A 33 7.25 12.14 -11.74
CA VAL A 33 5.86 12.42 -11.34
C VAL A 33 4.99 12.63 -12.58
N ASP A 34 3.90 11.87 -12.64
CA ASP A 34 2.85 12.02 -13.64
C ASP A 34 1.43 12.01 -13.02
N LEU A 35 0.44 12.39 -13.82
CA LEU A 35 -0.94 12.54 -13.33
C LEU A 35 -1.58 11.20 -12.93
N ASP A 36 -1.28 10.11 -13.63
CA ASP A 36 -1.91 8.82 -13.37
C ASP A 36 -1.37 8.17 -12.10
N GLU A 37 -0.06 8.31 -11.84
CA GLU A 37 0.55 7.98 -10.56
C GLU A 37 -0.11 8.76 -9.40
N VAL A 38 -0.25 10.07 -9.56
CA VAL A 38 -0.83 10.93 -8.51
C VAL A 38 -2.30 10.57 -8.26
N LYS A 39 -3.08 10.22 -9.28
CA LYS A 39 -4.46 9.71 -9.11
C LYS A 39 -4.50 8.40 -8.34
N ALA A 40 -3.65 7.44 -8.69
CA ALA A 40 -3.59 6.14 -8.02
C ALA A 40 -3.27 6.32 -6.52
N LEU A 41 -2.25 7.13 -6.22
CA LEU A 41 -1.84 7.42 -4.84
C LEU A 41 -2.91 8.21 -4.06
N ALA A 42 -3.65 9.12 -4.72
CA ALA A 42 -4.77 9.82 -4.08
C ALA A 42 -5.90 8.86 -3.70
N SER A 43 -6.21 7.88 -4.57
CA SER A 43 -7.20 6.84 -4.27
C SER A 43 -6.77 5.97 -3.09
N TRP A 44 -5.49 5.63 -3.01
CA TRP A 44 -4.93 4.89 -1.88
C TRP A 44 -5.11 5.62 -0.55
N MET A 45 -4.98 6.95 -0.56
CA MET A 45 -5.22 7.77 0.63
C MET A 45 -6.69 7.73 1.07
N THR A 46 -7.65 7.73 0.15
CA THR A 46 -9.08 7.57 0.49
C THR A 46 -9.30 6.26 1.23
N TRP A 47 -8.81 5.15 0.68
CA TRP A 47 -8.98 3.83 1.28
C TRP A 47 -8.27 3.72 2.63
N LYS A 48 -7.04 4.24 2.73
CA LYS A 48 -6.27 4.26 3.98
C LYS A 48 -7.01 5.01 5.08
N CYS A 49 -7.54 6.19 4.78
CA CYS A 49 -8.30 6.98 5.74
C CYS A 49 -9.62 6.30 6.12
N ALA A 50 -10.36 5.78 5.16
CA ALA A 50 -11.62 5.07 5.41
C ALA A 50 -11.43 3.84 6.28
N ILE A 51 -10.43 2.99 5.97
CA ILE A 51 -10.12 1.77 6.72
C ILE A 51 -9.69 2.12 8.14
N ALA A 52 -8.82 3.12 8.33
CA ALA A 52 -8.40 3.55 9.67
C ALA A 52 -9.47 4.36 10.42
N ASN A 53 -10.66 4.55 9.82
CA ASN A 53 -11.74 5.39 10.31
C ASN A 53 -11.24 6.80 10.70
N ILE A 54 -10.35 7.33 9.86
CA ILE A 54 -9.84 8.70 9.91
C ILE A 54 -10.79 9.56 9.07
N PRO A 55 -11.32 10.68 9.59
CA PRO A 55 -12.31 11.51 8.90
C PRO A 55 -11.66 12.41 7.83
N TYR A 56 -10.95 11.78 6.89
CA TYR A 56 -10.33 12.45 5.75
C TYR A 56 -10.69 11.79 4.44
N GLY A 57 -10.81 12.64 3.44
CA GLY A 57 -10.72 12.24 2.05
C GLY A 57 -9.31 11.88 1.62
N GLY A 58 -9.17 11.30 0.44
CA GLY A 58 -7.88 11.00 -0.17
C GLY A 58 -7.43 12.07 -1.14
N ALA A 59 -6.20 12.54 -1.00
CA ALA A 59 -5.55 13.40 -1.98
C ALA A 59 -4.09 13.01 -2.16
N LYS A 60 -3.48 13.46 -3.25
CA LYS A 60 -2.04 13.38 -3.48
C LYS A 60 -1.61 14.54 -4.35
N GLY A 61 -0.45 15.12 -4.04
CA GLY A 61 0.20 16.10 -4.89
C GLY A 61 1.56 15.63 -5.39
N GLY A 62 2.04 16.26 -6.45
CA GLY A 62 3.40 16.04 -6.92
C GLY A 62 3.89 17.20 -7.77
N VAL A 63 5.19 17.46 -7.75
CA VAL A 63 5.86 18.42 -8.63
C VAL A 63 6.96 17.69 -9.37
N LYS A 64 6.96 17.85 -10.70
CA LYS A 64 7.93 17.22 -11.58
C LYS A 64 9.25 17.99 -11.53
N CYS A 65 10.09 17.65 -10.56
CA CYS A 65 11.40 18.23 -10.37
C CYS A 65 12.36 17.22 -9.73
N ASP A 66 13.67 17.46 -9.87
CA ASP A 66 14.71 16.68 -9.21
C ASP A 66 15.36 17.52 -8.10
N PRO A 67 14.96 17.33 -6.83
CA PRO A 67 15.47 18.13 -5.73
C PRO A 67 16.99 18.04 -5.53
N SER A 68 17.64 16.97 -6.01
CA SER A 68 19.10 16.82 -5.92
C SER A 68 19.88 17.80 -6.80
N LYS A 69 19.23 18.32 -7.85
CA LYS A 69 19.81 19.28 -8.81
C LYS A 69 19.41 20.72 -8.51
N LEU A 70 18.54 20.94 -7.54
CA LEU A 70 18.01 22.25 -7.20
C LEU A 70 18.74 22.82 -5.98
N SER A 71 18.99 24.12 -6.00
CA SER A 71 19.41 24.82 -4.79
C SER A 71 18.25 24.85 -3.78
N LYS A 72 18.58 25.06 -2.51
CA LYS A 72 17.56 25.27 -1.46
C LYS A 72 16.62 26.44 -1.80
N THR A 73 17.16 27.49 -2.41
CA THR A 73 16.41 28.68 -2.83
C THR A 73 15.50 28.41 -4.01
N GLU A 74 15.94 27.60 -4.98
CA GLU A 74 15.09 27.17 -6.10
C GLU A 74 13.95 26.27 -5.61
N LEU A 75 14.26 25.32 -4.73
CA LEU A 75 13.27 24.44 -4.11
C LEU A 75 12.22 25.23 -3.32
N GLU A 76 12.65 26.24 -2.56
CA GLU A 76 11.75 27.16 -1.87
C GLU A 76 10.86 27.91 -2.87
N LYS A 77 11.43 28.54 -3.91
CA LYS A 77 10.67 29.28 -4.94
C LYS A 77 9.62 28.39 -5.60
N ILE A 78 9.98 27.16 -5.96
CA ILE A 78 9.06 26.18 -6.56
C ILE A 78 7.93 25.83 -5.59
N THR A 79 8.27 25.49 -4.34
CA THR A 79 7.29 25.13 -3.29
C THR A 79 6.30 26.26 -3.02
N ARG A 80 6.80 27.49 -2.87
CA ARG A 80 5.98 28.68 -2.64
C ARG A 80 5.08 28.97 -3.84
N ARG A 81 5.60 28.87 -5.07
CA ARG A 81 4.80 29.09 -6.27
C ARG A 81 3.72 28.02 -6.44
N TYR A 82 4.05 26.75 -6.20
CA TYR A 82 3.08 25.66 -6.19
C TYR A 82 1.98 25.91 -5.16
N THR A 83 2.33 26.28 -3.93
CA THR A 83 1.36 26.63 -2.88
C THR A 83 0.46 27.79 -3.27
N ALA A 84 1.03 28.85 -3.87
CA ALA A 84 0.26 30.01 -4.33
C ALA A 84 -0.76 29.64 -5.41
N ASN A 85 -0.43 28.71 -6.30
CA ASN A 85 -1.38 28.20 -7.31
C ASN A 85 -2.47 27.31 -6.69
N MET A 86 -2.25 26.77 -5.49
CA MET A 86 -3.17 25.85 -4.80
C MET A 86 -3.99 26.54 -3.70
N LEU A 87 -4.01 27.88 -3.61
CA LEU A 87 -4.66 28.61 -2.50
C LEU A 87 -6.18 28.40 -2.40
N ASP A 88 -6.82 28.05 -3.51
CA ASP A 88 -8.26 27.75 -3.59
C ASP A 88 -8.57 26.27 -3.36
N VAL A 89 -7.55 25.42 -3.38
CA VAL A 89 -7.64 23.98 -3.13
C VAL A 89 -7.27 23.69 -1.67
N PHE A 90 -6.08 24.13 -1.26
CA PHE A 90 -5.54 23.95 0.08
C PHE A 90 -6.35 24.72 1.11
N GLY A 91 -6.52 24.10 2.25
CA GLY A 91 -7.22 24.71 3.37
C GLY A 91 -7.39 23.74 4.52
N PRO A 92 -7.41 24.23 5.76
CA PRO A 92 -7.55 23.37 6.92
C PRO A 92 -8.88 22.61 6.91
N ASP A 93 -9.92 23.13 6.26
CA ASP A 93 -11.24 22.49 6.14
C ASP A 93 -11.49 21.87 4.75
N THR A 94 -10.53 21.90 3.82
CA THR A 94 -10.72 21.43 2.43
C THR A 94 -9.71 20.38 1.99
N ASP A 95 -8.42 20.71 1.97
CA ASP A 95 -7.32 19.83 1.57
C ASP A 95 -6.05 20.16 2.34
N ILE A 96 -5.51 19.14 3.01
CA ILE A 96 -4.41 19.27 3.96
C ILE A 96 -3.22 18.44 3.44
N PRO A 97 -2.24 19.06 2.76
CA PRO A 97 -1.03 18.37 2.32
C PRO A 97 -0.18 17.79 3.45
N ALA A 98 0.75 16.90 3.09
CA ALA A 98 1.78 16.29 3.95
C ALA A 98 3.11 16.16 3.18
N PRO A 99 4.22 15.85 3.87
CA PRO A 99 5.41 15.31 3.26
C PRO A 99 5.16 13.98 2.55
N ASP A 100 5.79 13.82 1.39
CA ASP A 100 6.05 12.55 0.70
C ASP A 100 7.53 12.50 0.25
N MET A 101 7.86 11.58 -0.67
CA MET A 101 9.20 11.43 -1.23
C MET A 101 9.82 12.76 -1.70
N ASN A 102 11.04 13.00 -1.22
CA ASN A 102 11.86 14.20 -1.41
C ASN A 102 11.22 15.53 -0.95
N THR A 103 10.28 15.45 -0.01
CA THR A 103 9.78 16.61 0.74
C THR A 103 9.87 16.33 2.23
N ASP A 104 10.07 17.37 3.02
CA ASP A 104 10.33 17.26 4.45
C ASP A 104 9.61 18.36 5.23
N GLU A 105 9.95 18.48 6.52
CA GLU A 105 9.39 19.50 7.40
C GLU A 105 9.68 20.93 6.91
N GLN A 106 10.82 21.18 6.25
CA GLN A 106 11.16 22.48 5.71
C GLN A 106 10.24 22.85 4.54
N VAL A 107 9.94 21.90 3.66
CA VAL A 107 8.96 22.09 2.57
C VAL A 107 7.58 22.40 3.15
N MET A 108 7.15 21.68 4.20
CA MET A 108 5.87 21.94 4.86
C MET A 108 5.83 23.31 5.56
N ALA A 109 6.95 23.75 6.12
CA ALA A 109 7.06 25.09 6.69
C ALA A 109 6.85 26.17 5.61
N TRP A 110 7.44 26.02 4.42
CA TRP A 110 7.22 26.96 3.31
C TRP A 110 5.77 26.96 2.80
N ILE A 111 5.11 25.80 2.77
CA ILE A 111 3.69 25.70 2.41
C ILE A 111 2.83 26.45 3.44
N MET A 112 3.02 26.18 4.73
CA MET A 112 2.30 26.86 5.81
C MET A 112 2.49 28.37 5.76
N ASP A 113 3.75 28.82 5.63
CA ASP A 113 4.12 30.22 5.60
C ASP A 113 3.49 30.93 4.40
N THR A 114 3.64 30.37 3.20
CA THR A 114 3.09 30.95 1.97
C THR A 114 1.56 31.05 2.04
N TYR A 115 0.89 29.99 2.46
CA TYR A 115 -0.57 30.03 2.59
C TYR A 115 -1.03 31.06 3.63
N SER A 116 -0.35 31.10 4.78
CA SER A 116 -0.65 32.04 5.87
C SER A 116 -0.46 33.50 5.45
N MET A 117 0.60 33.79 4.69
CA MET A 117 0.84 35.13 4.12
C MET A 117 -0.33 35.57 3.23
N HIS A 118 -0.81 34.70 2.35
CA HIS A 118 -1.92 35.03 1.45
C HIS A 118 -3.26 35.15 2.18
N LYS A 119 -3.50 34.36 3.24
CA LYS A 119 -4.67 34.50 4.11
C LYS A 119 -4.53 35.62 5.16
N ARG A 120 -3.38 36.31 5.21
CA ARG A 120 -3.06 37.43 6.12
C ARG A 120 -3.20 37.10 7.61
N ARG A 121 -3.06 35.82 7.96
CA ARG A 121 -3.05 35.32 9.33
C ARG A 121 -2.33 33.98 9.37
N THR A 122 -1.77 33.63 10.52
CA THR A 122 -1.17 32.30 10.72
C THR A 122 -2.25 31.23 10.64
N VAL A 123 -2.09 30.27 9.71
CA VAL A 123 -2.98 29.11 9.55
C VAL A 123 -2.17 27.83 9.69
N THR A 124 -1.95 27.39 10.93
CA THR A 124 -1.12 26.20 11.21
C THR A 124 -1.76 24.90 10.72
N GLY A 125 -3.09 24.83 10.62
CA GLY A 125 -3.83 23.63 10.21
C GLY A 125 -3.80 23.31 8.71
N VAL A 126 -3.22 24.16 7.86
CA VAL A 126 -3.28 23.98 6.40
C VAL A 126 -2.43 22.82 5.88
N VAL A 127 -1.39 22.42 6.61
CA VAL A 127 -0.45 21.38 6.16
C VAL A 127 0.05 20.57 7.34
N THR A 128 0.26 19.27 7.15
CA THR A 128 0.86 18.40 8.16
C THR A 128 2.37 18.18 7.97
N GLY A 129 3.06 17.61 8.96
CA GLY A 129 4.50 17.32 8.87
C GLY A 129 5.43 18.53 9.01
N LYS A 130 4.97 19.59 9.65
CA LYS A 130 5.76 20.79 9.94
C LYS A 130 6.77 20.53 11.07
N PRO A 131 7.80 21.38 11.23
CA PRO A 131 8.67 21.37 12.39
C PRO A 131 7.87 21.61 13.68
N ILE A 132 8.30 20.98 14.78
CA ILE A 132 7.63 21.05 16.09
C ILE A 132 7.41 22.51 16.53
N VAL A 133 8.43 23.36 16.33
CA VAL A 133 8.42 24.77 16.73
C VAL A 133 7.33 25.62 16.05
N ILE A 134 6.74 25.16 14.94
CA ILE A 134 5.66 25.86 14.22
C ILE A 134 4.37 25.03 14.14
N GLY A 135 4.14 24.13 15.11
CA GLY A 135 2.89 23.34 15.20
C GLY A 135 2.96 21.97 14.52
N GLY A 136 4.17 21.40 14.41
CA GLY A 136 4.40 19.98 14.15
C GLY A 136 4.04 19.09 15.34
N SER A 137 3.71 17.81 15.08
CA SER A 137 3.39 16.84 16.13
C SER A 137 4.66 16.16 16.65
N ARG A 138 4.75 16.00 17.98
CA ARG A 138 5.71 15.06 18.58
C ARG A 138 5.23 13.64 18.28
N GLY A 139 6.16 12.74 17.95
CA GLY A 139 5.82 11.35 17.66
C GLY A 139 5.68 11.00 16.17
N ARG A 140 5.69 12.00 15.25
CA ARG A 140 5.53 11.77 13.80
C ARG A 140 6.53 10.76 13.27
N ARG A 141 7.77 10.81 13.75
CA ARG A 141 8.84 9.89 13.35
C ARG A 141 8.50 8.47 13.79
N GLU A 142 7.96 8.30 14.99
CA GLU A 142 7.64 7.02 15.60
C GLU A 142 6.25 6.48 15.18
N ALA A 143 5.43 7.30 14.52
CA ALA A 143 4.03 7.05 14.20
C ALA A 143 3.77 5.72 13.48
N THR A 144 4.52 5.47 12.41
CA THR A 144 4.35 4.27 11.58
C THR A 144 4.74 3.02 12.35
N GLY A 145 5.87 3.05 13.08
CA GLY A 145 6.28 1.93 13.91
C GLY A 145 5.31 1.64 15.07
N ARG A 146 4.69 2.70 15.63
CA ARG A 146 3.57 2.58 16.58
C ARG A 146 2.34 1.94 15.94
N GLY A 147 2.01 2.30 14.70
CA GLY A 147 0.92 1.68 13.93
C GLY A 147 1.10 0.18 13.81
N VAL A 148 2.30 -0.25 13.41
CA VAL A 148 2.68 -1.67 13.32
C VAL A 148 2.50 -2.35 14.68
N MET A 149 3.08 -1.79 15.75
CA MET A 149 2.94 -2.38 17.09
C MET A 149 1.48 -2.50 17.54
N ILE A 150 0.66 -1.47 17.31
CA ILE A 150 -0.78 -1.52 17.63
C ILE A 150 -1.49 -2.61 16.83
N ALA A 151 -1.21 -2.72 15.53
CA ALA A 151 -1.80 -3.73 14.66
C ALA A 151 -1.40 -5.15 15.12
N THR A 152 -0.12 -5.37 15.40
CA THR A 152 0.40 -6.63 15.93
C THR A 152 -0.28 -7.02 17.22
N LEU A 153 -0.32 -6.15 18.24
CA LEU A 153 -0.96 -6.46 19.52
C LEU A 153 -2.46 -6.72 19.38
N SER A 154 -3.12 -6.02 18.46
CA SER A 154 -4.55 -6.23 18.18
C SER A 154 -4.81 -7.59 17.55
N ALA A 155 -3.91 -8.04 16.66
CA ALA A 155 -3.96 -9.36 16.07
C ALA A 155 -3.67 -10.46 17.09
N LEU A 156 -2.60 -10.32 17.87
CA LEU A 156 -2.26 -11.26 18.95
C LEU A 156 -3.42 -11.45 19.94
N LYS A 157 -4.06 -10.34 20.36
CA LYS A 157 -5.24 -10.39 21.22
C LYS A 157 -6.40 -11.18 20.60
N LYS A 158 -6.65 -11.04 19.30
CA LYS A 158 -7.71 -11.79 18.59
C LYS A 158 -7.34 -13.26 18.37
N MET A 159 -6.05 -13.56 18.26
CA MET A 159 -5.51 -14.92 18.18
C MET A 159 -5.39 -15.58 19.56
N GLU A 160 -5.68 -14.86 20.64
CA GLU A 160 -5.55 -15.32 22.03
C GLU A 160 -4.10 -15.73 22.38
N ILE A 161 -3.13 -15.03 21.80
CA ILE A 161 -1.70 -15.25 22.04
C ILE A 161 -1.15 -14.12 22.92
N ASN A 162 -0.43 -14.49 23.98
CA ASN A 162 0.24 -13.52 24.84
C ASN A 162 1.51 -12.98 24.16
N PRO A 163 1.75 -11.66 24.17
CA PRO A 163 2.97 -11.07 23.61
C PRO A 163 4.27 -11.63 24.19
N GLU A 164 4.31 -11.93 25.49
CA GLU A 164 5.49 -12.45 26.19
C GLU A 164 5.94 -13.83 25.69
N ASP A 165 5.01 -14.60 25.12
CA ASP A 165 5.24 -15.94 24.58
C ASP A 165 5.58 -15.91 23.08
N THR A 166 5.67 -14.73 22.48
CA THR A 166 5.83 -14.59 21.01
C THR A 166 7.23 -14.17 20.61
N THR A 167 7.63 -14.66 19.45
CA THR A 167 8.88 -14.28 18.77
C THR A 167 8.60 -13.45 17.53
N CYS A 168 9.44 -12.46 17.27
CA CYS A 168 9.29 -11.53 16.15
C CYS A 168 10.59 -11.35 15.37
N VAL A 169 10.47 -11.38 14.05
CA VAL A 169 11.53 -11.04 13.09
C VAL A 169 11.17 -9.72 12.42
N VAL A 170 12.13 -8.80 12.35
CA VAL A 170 11.95 -7.48 11.74
C VAL A 170 12.92 -7.30 10.58
N GLN A 171 12.40 -7.30 9.35
CA GLN A 171 13.20 -7.03 8.16
C GLN A 171 13.24 -5.51 7.91
N GLY A 172 14.44 -4.93 7.84
CA GLY A 172 14.63 -3.50 7.59
C GLY A 172 14.64 -2.64 8.86
N PHE A 173 15.83 -2.43 9.42
CA PHE A 173 16.08 -1.69 10.66
C PHE A 173 16.23 -0.18 10.43
N GLY A 174 15.43 0.34 9.49
CA GLY A 174 15.25 1.77 9.29
C GLY A 174 14.33 2.37 10.34
N ASN A 175 13.74 3.52 10.03
CA ASN A 175 12.88 4.22 10.98
C ASN A 175 11.63 3.42 11.40
N VAL A 176 10.97 2.73 10.47
CA VAL A 176 9.78 1.92 10.79
C VAL A 176 10.18 0.68 11.58
N GLY A 177 11.09 -0.13 11.05
CA GLY A 177 11.46 -1.40 11.69
C GLY A 177 12.12 -1.23 13.05
N SER A 178 13.03 -0.27 13.24
CA SER A 178 13.69 -0.07 14.55
C SER A 178 12.70 0.40 15.62
N VAL A 179 11.77 1.31 15.28
CA VAL A 179 10.70 1.74 16.19
C VAL A 179 9.71 0.61 16.46
N SER A 180 9.32 -0.17 15.44
CA SER A 180 8.46 -1.33 15.62
C SER A 180 9.09 -2.37 16.55
N ALA A 181 10.37 -2.70 16.35
CA ALA A 181 11.11 -3.64 17.18
C ALA A 181 11.16 -3.17 18.64
N ASP A 182 11.50 -1.91 18.88
CA ASP A 182 11.61 -1.34 20.24
C ASP A 182 10.26 -1.34 20.96
N LEU A 183 9.21 -0.90 20.28
CA LEU A 183 7.87 -0.84 20.87
C LEU A 183 7.29 -2.24 21.10
N LEU A 184 7.50 -3.20 20.20
CA LEU A 184 7.07 -4.58 20.40
C LEU A 184 7.83 -5.22 21.56
N HIS A 185 9.15 -4.99 21.65
CA HIS A 185 9.98 -5.48 22.75
C HIS A 185 9.49 -4.96 24.11
N LYS A 186 9.17 -3.66 24.20
CA LYS A 186 8.58 -3.04 25.40
C LYS A 186 7.21 -3.62 25.80
N GLN A 187 6.55 -4.34 24.90
CA GLN A 187 5.26 -4.99 25.15
C GLN A 187 5.43 -6.50 25.43
N GLY A 188 6.67 -6.98 25.59
CA GLY A 188 7.00 -8.36 25.95
C GLY A 188 7.39 -9.24 24.77
N VAL A 189 7.24 -8.78 23.52
CA VAL A 189 7.58 -9.59 22.34
C VAL A 189 9.08 -9.79 22.25
N ARG A 190 9.54 -11.03 22.05
CA ARG A 190 10.96 -11.34 21.89
C ARG A 190 11.39 -11.09 20.45
N ILE A 191 12.22 -10.08 20.22
CA ILE A 191 12.80 -9.83 18.89
C ILE A 191 13.95 -10.82 18.68
N VAL A 192 13.81 -11.75 17.75
CA VAL A 192 14.80 -12.81 17.50
C VAL A 192 15.65 -12.55 16.28
N ALA A 193 15.21 -11.71 15.34
CA ALA A 193 16.05 -11.30 14.21
C ALA A 193 15.77 -9.86 13.76
N ILE A 194 16.81 -9.18 13.30
CA ILE A 194 16.75 -7.85 12.68
C ILE A 194 17.66 -7.80 11.45
N SER A 195 17.27 -7.07 10.40
CA SER A 195 18.17 -6.81 9.26
C SER A 195 18.14 -5.38 8.75
N ASP A 196 19.18 -4.99 8.02
CA ASP A 196 19.20 -3.80 7.18
C ASP A 196 19.80 -4.12 5.80
N VAL A 197 20.23 -3.08 5.07
CA VAL A 197 20.84 -3.21 3.74
C VAL A 197 22.14 -4.03 3.74
N SER A 198 22.79 -4.20 4.89
CA SER A 198 24.05 -4.94 5.04
C SER A 198 23.87 -6.43 5.33
N GLY A 199 22.66 -6.86 5.68
CA GLY A 199 22.35 -8.22 6.08
C GLY A 199 21.54 -8.27 7.39
N GLY A 200 21.38 -9.47 7.93
CA GLY A 200 20.62 -9.72 9.14
C GLY A 200 21.42 -10.37 10.27
N TYR A 201 20.88 -10.26 11.47
CA TYR A 201 21.35 -10.95 12.66
C TYR A 201 20.20 -11.74 13.27
N TYR A 202 20.50 -12.97 13.68
CA TYR A 202 19.56 -13.87 14.33
C TYR A 202 20.10 -14.29 15.70
N ASN A 203 19.28 -14.14 16.74
CA ASN A 203 19.53 -14.70 18.06
C ASN A 203 18.23 -15.30 18.62
N PRO A 204 18.13 -16.63 18.75
CA PRO A 204 16.92 -17.28 19.26
C PRO A 204 16.60 -16.90 20.73
N THR A 205 17.60 -16.47 21.49
CA THR A 205 17.41 -16.01 22.88
C THR A 205 16.91 -14.57 22.98
N GLY A 206 16.94 -13.83 21.87
CA GLY A 206 16.49 -12.45 21.76
C GLY A 206 17.63 -11.46 21.54
N ILE A 207 17.34 -10.41 20.77
CA ILE A 207 18.25 -9.31 20.46
C ILE A 207 17.96 -8.13 21.39
N ASN A 208 19.00 -7.54 21.96
CA ASN A 208 18.86 -6.27 22.69
C ASN A 208 18.61 -5.13 21.67
N VAL A 209 17.35 -4.77 21.51
CA VAL A 209 16.92 -3.77 20.51
C VAL A 209 17.52 -2.39 20.79
N GLN A 210 17.66 -2.01 22.06
CA GLN A 210 18.21 -0.69 22.41
C GLN A 210 19.69 -0.59 22.03
N GLU A 211 20.47 -1.65 22.28
CA GLU A 211 21.87 -1.72 21.84
C GLU A 211 22.00 -1.67 20.31
N ALA A 212 21.12 -2.36 19.58
CA ALA A 212 21.07 -2.31 18.13
C ALA A 212 20.75 -0.89 17.60
N ILE A 213 19.77 -0.21 18.22
CA ILE A 213 19.43 1.20 17.89
C ILE A 213 20.64 2.12 18.12
N ASP A 214 21.28 2.02 19.29
CA ASP A 214 22.42 2.85 19.65
C ASP A 214 23.63 2.59 18.74
N TYR A 215 23.82 1.34 18.32
CA TYR A 215 24.86 0.95 17.37
C TYR A 215 24.60 1.55 15.99
N VAL A 216 23.39 1.40 15.44
CA VAL A 216 23.03 1.95 14.11
C VAL A 216 23.08 3.48 14.13
N ALA A 217 22.71 4.13 15.24
CA ALA A 217 22.82 5.58 15.37
C ALA A 217 24.28 6.07 15.18
N LYS A 218 25.25 5.30 15.68
CA LYS A 218 26.69 5.59 15.58
C LYS A 218 27.31 5.13 14.26
N ASN A 219 27.04 3.90 13.84
CA ASN A 219 27.69 3.22 12.72
C ASN A 219 26.91 3.26 11.39
N LYS A 220 25.69 3.82 11.40
CA LYS A 220 24.78 3.95 10.25
C LYS A 220 24.24 2.65 9.65
N SER A 221 24.73 1.50 10.09
CA SER A 221 24.27 0.17 9.67
C SER A 221 24.46 -0.83 10.81
N LEU A 222 23.87 -2.01 10.67
CA LEU A 222 24.06 -3.17 11.55
C LEU A 222 25.39 -3.89 11.28
N ALA A 223 26.04 -3.63 10.14
CA ALA A 223 27.28 -4.29 9.73
C ALA A 223 28.37 -4.20 10.81
N GLY A 224 28.94 -5.35 11.17
CA GLY A 224 29.99 -5.45 12.20
C GLY A 224 29.46 -5.33 13.62
N GLY A 225 28.13 -5.32 13.82
CA GLY A 225 27.50 -5.45 15.12
C GLY A 225 27.62 -6.87 15.67
N ASN A 226 27.39 -7.01 16.98
CA ASN A 226 27.37 -8.29 17.68
C ASN A 226 25.97 -8.53 18.24
N PHE A 227 25.05 -8.96 17.39
CA PHE A 227 23.64 -9.17 17.73
C PHE A 227 23.18 -10.63 17.61
N GLY A 228 24.10 -11.54 17.30
CA GLY A 228 23.82 -12.95 17.05
C GLY A 228 24.52 -13.45 15.80
N ASP A 229 24.01 -14.55 15.25
CA ASP A 229 24.50 -15.18 14.03
C ASP A 229 24.15 -14.33 12.82
N VAL A 230 25.09 -14.18 11.89
CA VAL A 230 24.87 -13.44 10.65
C VAL A 230 24.01 -14.28 9.70
N VAL A 231 22.96 -13.68 9.16
CA VAL A 231 22.05 -14.29 8.19
C VAL A 231 21.86 -13.36 6.99
N SER A 232 21.55 -13.92 5.83
CA SER A 232 21.14 -13.11 4.67
C SER A 232 19.74 -12.51 4.86
N ASN A 233 19.40 -11.54 4.00
CA ASN A 233 18.06 -10.92 4.05
C ASN A 233 16.97 -11.89 3.61
N GLU A 234 17.29 -12.78 2.68
CA GLU A 234 16.41 -13.83 2.17
C GLU A 234 16.15 -14.89 3.25
N GLU A 235 17.20 -15.40 3.90
CA GLU A 235 17.08 -16.35 5.00
C GLU A 235 16.29 -15.77 6.17
N LEU A 236 16.48 -14.48 6.48
CA LEU A 236 15.80 -13.83 7.59
C LEU A 236 14.27 -13.88 7.47
N LEU A 237 13.72 -13.74 6.26
CA LEU A 237 12.27 -13.81 6.03
C LEU A 237 11.70 -15.21 6.30
N GLU A 238 12.53 -16.25 6.18
CA GLU A 238 12.13 -17.65 6.34
C GLU A 238 12.44 -18.21 7.75
N LEU A 239 13.05 -17.41 8.64
CA LEU A 239 13.39 -17.82 10.00
C LEU A 239 12.15 -18.21 10.81
N PRO A 240 12.29 -19.19 11.73
CA PRO A 240 11.21 -19.57 12.63
C PRO A 240 10.87 -18.42 13.57
N CYS A 241 9.65 -17.90 13.45
CA CYS A 241 9.10 -16.87 14.33
C CYS A 241 7.57 -16.95 14.36
N ASP A 242 6.93 -16.28 15.31
CA ASP A 242 5.46 -16.14 15.31
C ASP A 242 5.02 -14.95 14.46
N ILE A 243 5.81 -13.87 14.48
CA ILE A 243 5.51 -12.58 13.85
C ILE A 243 6.64 -12.19 12.90
N LEU A 244 6.29 -11.81 11.67
CA LEU A 244 7.22 -11.24 10.70
C LEU A 244 6.79 -9.80 10.36
N VAL A 245 7.69 -8.85 10.53
CA VAL A 245 7.47 -7.43 10.19
C VAL A 245 8.38 -7.05 9.02
N PRO A 246 7.87 -7.07 7.76
CA PRO A 246 8.59 -6.52 6.64
C PRO A 246 8.50 -4.98 6.64
N ALA A 247 9.62 -4.32 6.87
CA ALA A 247 9.76 -2.87 6.97
C ALA A 247 10.93 -2.33 6.09
N ALA A 248 11.29 -3.08 5.04
CA ALA A 248 12.31 -2.72 4.06
C ALA A 248 11.71 -2.15 2.77
N LYS A 249 11.85 -2.87 1.65
CA LYS A 249 11.34 -2.50 0.32
C LYS A 249 10.04 -3.24 -0.03
N GLU A 250 9.46 -2.87 -1.15
CA GLU A 250 8.39 -3.60 -1.84
C GLU A 250 8.82 -5.00 -2.31
N ASP A 251 7.84 -5.88 -2.54
CA ASP A 251 7.98 -7.22 -3.15
C ASP A 251 9.05 -8.15 -2.54
N GLN A 252 9.30 -8.00 -1.23
CA GLN A 252 10.23 -8.87 -0.50
C GLN A 252 9.66 -10.27 -0.28
N ILE A 253 8.34 -10.38 -0.19
CA ILE A 253 7.62 -11.65 -0.09
C ILE A 253 6.94 -11.92 -1.44
N SER A 254 7.37 -12.97 -2.13
CA SER A 254 6.77 -13.40 -3.40
C SER A 254 6.66 -14.91 -3.50
N ALA A 255 6.12 -15.43 -4.62
CA ALA A 255 5.87 -16.86 -4.75
C ALA A 255 7.10 -17.74 -4.51
N HIS A 256 8.32 -17.21 -4.63
CA HIS A 256 9.56 -17.96 -4.37
C HIS A 256 9.78 -18.29 -2.89
N ASN A 257 9.44 -17.39 -1.96
CA ASN A 257 9.71 -17.56 -0.52
C ASN A 257 8.45 -17.68 0.34
N ALA A 258 7.28 -17.28 -0.16
CA ALA A 258 6.02 -17.33 0.59
C ALA A 258 5.67 -18.72 1.11
N GLY A 259 6.06 -19.78 0.39
CA GLY A 259 5.88 -21.17 0.82
C GLY A 259 6.77 -21.58 2.00
N ASN A 260 7.88 -20.88 2.21
CA ASN A 260 8.86 -21.20 3.23
C ASN A 260 8.65 -20.41 4.52
N ILE A 261 7.94 -19.28 4.48
CA ILE A 261 7.68 -18.44 5.66
C ILE A 261 7.02 -19.25 6.78
N LYS A 262 7.62 -19.20 7.97
CA LYS A 262 7.18 -19.93 9.16
C LYS A 262 6.33 -19.10 10.12
N ALA A 263 6.24 -17.79 9.89
CA ALA A 263 5.44 -16.86 10.69
C ALA A 263 3.96 -17.22 10.66
N LYS A 264 3.27 -17.02 11.79
CA LYS A 264 1.80 -17.13 11.88
C LYS A 264 1.13 -15.82 11.50
N LEU A 265 1.83 -14.70 11.72
CA LEU A 265 1.37 -13.35 11.49
C LEU A 265 2.43 -12.54 10.73
N ILE A 266 2.05 -11.95 9.61
CA ILE A 266 2.84 -10.94 8.89
C ILE A 266 2.19 -9.58 9.12
N VAL A 267 2.98 -8.57 9.48
CA VAL A 267 2.49 -7.19 9.69
C VAL A 267 3.29 -6.23 8.82
N GLU A 268 2.67 -5.79 7.74
CA GLU A 268 3.34 -5.03 6.68
C GLU A 268 3.69 -3.58 7.10
N GLY A 269 4.92 -3.37 7.55
CA GLY A 269 5.42 -2.05 7.93
C GLY A 269 5.82 -1.18 6.73
N ALA A 270 6.32 -1.81 5.66
CA ALA A 270 6.59 -1.18 4.36
C ALA A 270 5.30 -0.99 3.55
N ASN A 271 5.37 -0.29 2.41
CA ASN A 271 4.27 -0.28 1.44
C ASN A 271 4.50 -1.40 0.42
N GLY A 272 3.50 -2.26 0.21
CA GLY A 272 3.56 -3.39 -0.71
C GLY A 272 4.73 -4.38 -0.53
N PRO A 273 5.10 -4.81 0.69
CA PRO A 273 6.18 -5.78 0.85
C PRO A 273 5.83 -7.18 0.34
N THR A 274 4.53 -7.49 0.18
CA THR A 274 4.04 -8.77 -0.32
C THR A 274 3.43 -8.61 -1.71
N SER A 275 3.89 -9.41 -2.64
CA SER A 275 3.36 -9.47 -4.00
C SER A 275 2.03 -10.25 -4.06
N ALA A 276 1.24 -10.00 -5.11
CA ALA A 276 -0.11 -10.54 -5.23
C ALA A 276 -0.17 -12.09 -5.32
N ASP A 277 0.84 -12.70 -5.92
CA ASP A 277 1.02 -14.15 -6.02
C ASP A 277 1.43 -14.78 -4.67
N ALA A 278 2.22 -14.08 -3.85
CA ALA A 278 2.51 -14.52 -2.48
C ALA A 278 1.27 -14.52 -1.57
N ASP A 279 0.38 -13.54 -1.70
CA ASP A 279 -0.80 -13.41 -0.83
C ASP A 279 -1.75 -14.62 -0.92
N GLN A 280 -1.79 -15.30 -2.06
CA GLN A 280 -2.51 -16.57 -2.19
C GLN A 280 -1.82 -17.70 -1.41
N ILE A 281 -0.51 -17.87 -1.59
CA ILE A 281 0.27 -18.93 -0.92
C ILE A 281 0.24 -18.76 0.60
N LEU A 282 0.39 -17.52 1.09
CA LEU A 282 0.32 -17.20 2.52
C LEU A 282 -1.04 -17.57 3.12
N ARG A 283 -2.13 -17.28 2.40
CA ARG A 283 -3.48 -17.70 2.80
C ARG A 283 -3.65 -19.20 2.88
N GLU A 284 -3.18 -19.92 1.87
CA GLU A 284 -3.22 -21.39 1.83
C GLU A 284 -2.42 -22.00 3.00
N ASN A 285 -1.29 -21.37 3.34
CA ASN A 285 -0.46 -21.71 4.50
C ASN A 285 -1.01 -21.23 5.85
N LYS A 286 -2.21 -20.61 5.87
CA LYS A 286 -2.86 -20.07 7.07
C LYS A 286 -2.03 -19.01 7.80
N VAL A 287 -1.15 -18.33 7.07
CA VAL A 287 -0.43 -17.16 7.56
C VAL A 287 -1.38 -15.97 7.48
N MET A 288 -1.57 -15.29 8.60
CA MET A 288 -2.38 -14.08 8.63
C MET A 288 -1.54 -12.89 8.19
N VAL A 289 -2.01 -12.14 7.20
CA VAL A 289 -1.34 -10.91 6.74
C VAL A 289 -2.17 -9.71 7.17
N ILE A 290 -1.55 -8.80 7.93
CA ILE A 290 -2.08 -7.46 8.16
C ILE A 290 -1.54 -6.56 7.05
N PRO A 291 -2.41 -6.08 6.14
CA PRO A 291 -1.97 -5.35 4.97
C PRO A 291 -1.38 -3.99 5.34
N ASP A 292 -0.46 -3.53 4.52
CA ASP A 292 0.28 -2.28 4.66
C ASP A 292 -0.62 -1.07 4.91
N ILE A 293 -1.73 -0.99 4.19
CA ILE A 293 -2.74 0.07 4.26
C ILE A 293 -3.31 0.23 5.68
N LEU A 294 -3.31 -0.85 6.46
CA LEU A 294 -3.72 -0.86 7.87
C LEU A 294 -2.50 -0.75 8.80
N ALA A 295 -1.48 -1.58 8.63
CA ALA A 295 -0.35 -1.68 9.54
C ALA A 295 0.50 -0.40 9.58
N ASN A 296 0.76 0.24 8.43
CA ASN A 296 1.57 1.45 8.34
C ASN A 296 0.74 2.75 8.46
N SER A 297 -0.57 2.65 8.71
CA SER A 297 -1.50 3.79 8.81
C SER A 297 -1.27 4.70 10.02
N GLY A 298 -0.41 4.31 10.97
CA GLY A 298 -0.05 5.10 12.16
C GLY A 298 0.43 6.51 11.82
N GLY A 299 1.13 6.70 10.71
CA GLY A 299 1.52 8.02 10.21
C GLY A 299 0.31 8.92 9.87
N GLY A 300 -0.74 8.35 9.27
CA GLY A 300 -1.99 9.07 8.99
C GLY A 300 -2.77 9.43 10.27
N GLY A 301 -2.71 8.57 11.28
CA GLY A 301 -3.29 8.84 12.60
C GLY A 301 -2.62 10.00 13.34
N ASP A 302 -1.30 10.11 13.24
CA ASP A 302 -0.55 11.24 13.79
C ASP A 302 -0.84 12.56 13.06
N GLU A 303 -1.00 12.49 11.75
CA GLU A 303 -1.42 13.64 10.94
C GLU A 303 -2.83 14.09 11.29
N SER A 304 -3.72 13.14 11.57
CA SER A 304 -5.09 13.41 12.06
C SER A 304 -5.08 14.04 13.44
N GLY A 305 -4.28 13.51 14.36
CA GLY A 305 -4.06 14.09 15.68
C GLY A 305 -3.51 15.50 15.57
N MET A 306 -2.55 15.73 14.66
CA MET A 306 -1.96 17.04 14.44
C MET A 306 -2.95 18.06 13.87
N TRP A 307 -3.85 17.66 12.98
CA TRP A 307 -4.92 18.54 12.52
C TRP A 307 -5.89 18.91 13.65
N ILE A 308 -6.34 17.93 14.45
CA ILE A 308 -7.20 18.17 15.62
C ILE A 308 -6.51 19.11 16.63
N LEU A 309 -5.21 18.92 16.86
CA LEU A 309 -4.39 19.78 17.71
C LEU A 309 -4.31 21.22 17.18
N ASN A 310 -4.30 21.43 15.87
CA ASN A 310 -4.26 22.78 15.28
C ASN A 310 -5.60 23.54 15.42
N TYR A 311 -6.70 22.88 15.79
CA TYR A 311 -7.97 23.53 16.17
C TYR A 311 -8.13 23.77 17.68
N LYS A 312 -7.29 23.16 18.53
CA LYS A 312 -7.38 23.27 20.00
C LYS A 312 -6.04 23.70 20.61
N PHE A 313 -5.95 24.98 20.99
CA PHE A 313 -5.00 25.43 22.01
C PHE A 313 -5.63 25.23 23.40
N PRO A 314 -4.90 24.73 24.43
CA PRO A 314 -3.46 24.50 24.51
C PRO A 314 -3.01 23.03 24.34
N TYR A 315 -1.70 22.90 24.13
CA TYR A 315 -0.92 21.67 23.93
C TYR A 315 -0.93 20.76 25.18
N GLU A 316 -1.46 19.55 25.06
CA GLU A 316 -1.25 18.47 26.04
C GLU A 316 -0.81 17.18 25.31
N ASP A 317 0.28 16.55 25.77
CA ASP A 317 0.73 15.22 25.28
C ASP A 317 -0.37 14.15 25.43
N SER A 318 -1.35 14.40 26.31
CA SER A 318 -2.57 13.61 26.49
C SER A 318 -3.38 13.49 25.20
N VAL A 319 -3.42 14.51 24.33
CA VAL A 319 -4.27 14.56 23.13
C VAL A 319 -3.71 13.73 21.98
N VAL A 320 -2.39 13.70 21.80
CA VAL A 320 -1.72 12.81 20.85
C VAL A 320 -1.96 11.36 21.26
N ASN A 321 -1.70 11.03 22.54
CA ASN A 321 -1.94 9.70 23.07
C ASN A 321 -3.42 9.31 23.04
N ASN A 322 -4.36 10.24 23.27
CA ASN A 322 -5.80 9.98 23.12
C ASN A 322 -6.20 9.77 21.66
N SER A 323 -5.61 10.51 20.72
CA SER A 323 -5.85 10.33 19.29
C SER A 323 -5.32 8.97 18.82
N PHE A 324 -4.14 8.56 19.31
CA PHE A 324 -3.61 7.21 19.12
C PHE A 324 -4.45 6.13 19.81
N ASN A 325 -5.02 6.38 20.99
CA ASN A 325 -5.92 5.42 21.65
C ASN A 325 -7.24 5.28 20.89
N LYS A 326 -7.77 6.38 20.34
CA LYS A 326 -8.93 6.34 19.44
C LYS A 326 -8.59 5.64 18.12
N LEU A 327 -7.41 5.91 17.56
CA LEU A 327 -6.89 5.19 16.40
C LEU A 327 -6.69 3.72 16.72
N LYS A 328 -6.21 3.34 17.90
CA LYS A 328 -6.10 1.97 18.38
C LYS A 328 -7.46 1.29 18.39
N THR A 329 -8.48 1.90 18.98
CA THR A 329 -9.85 1.36 18.94
C THR A 329 -10.38 1.22 17.51
N LYS A 330 -10.08 2.19 16.64
CA LYS A 330 -10.53 2.19 15.24
C LYS A 330 -9.80 1.18 14.36
N LEU A 331 -8.48 1.06 14.50
CA LEU A 331 -7.64 0.06 13.85
C LEU A 331 -8.00 -1.35 14.33
N VAL A 332 -8.33 -1.51 15.60
CA VAL A 332 -8.90 -2.76 16.13
C VAL A 332 -10.22 -3.08 15.45
N LEU A 333 -11.12 -2.12 15.27
CA LEU A 333 -12.42 -2.33 14.57
C LEU A 333 -12.24 -2.61 13.07
N ALA A 334 -11.31 -1.92 12.42
CA ALA A 334 -10.95 -2.11 11.02
C ALA A 334 -10.34 -3.50 10.81
N TYR A 335 -9.38 -3.86 11.66
CA TYR A 335 -8.81 -5.20 11.73
C TYR A 335 -9.90 -6.25 12.01
N GLN A 336 -10.83 -6.00 12.94
CA GLN A 336 -11.93 -6.91 13.20
C GLN A 336 -12.78 -7.14 11.95
N SER A 337 -13.08 -6.09 11.18
CA SER A 337 -13.84 -6.17 9.94
C SER A 337 -13.09 -6.94 8.85
N ILE A 338 -11.79 -6.67 8.66
CA ILE A 338 -10.93 -7.37 7.70
C ILE A 338 -10.73 -8.85 8.09
N ALA A 339 -10.48 -9.12 9.37
CA ALA A 339 -10.30 -10.47 9.88
C ALA A 339 -11.61 -11.28 9.90
N ILE A 340 -12.78 -10.64 10.00
CA ILE A 340 -14.08 -11.32 9.78
C ILE A 340 -14.19 -11.76 8.32
N THR A 341 -13.80 -10.93 7.35
CA THR A 341 -13.77 -11.30 5.93
C THR A 341 -12.79 -12.46 5.66
N PHE A 342 -11.62 -12.43 6.30
CA PHE A 342 -10.63 -13.52 6.22
C PHE A 342 -11.17 -14.84 6.80
N LEU A 343 -11.77 -14.80 8.00
CA LEU A 343 -12.37 -15.97 8.64
C LEU A 343 -13.62 -16.48 7.88
N ALA A 344 -14.40 -15.58 7.29
CA ALA A 344 -15.53 -15.94 6.43
C ALA A 344 -15.07 -16.62 5.13
N GLY A 345 -13.96 -16.17 4.54
CA GLY A 345 -13.31 -16.85 3.42
C GLY A 345 -12.77 -18.24 3.78
N CYS A 346 -12.14 -18.39 4.94
CA CYS A 346 -11.70 -19.68 5.48
C CYS A 346 -12.86 -20.65 5.78
N ASN A 347 -14.02 -20.14 6.23
CA ASN A 347 -15.21 -20.96 6.44
C ASN A 347 -15.89 -21.36 5.13
N LYS A 348 -15.82 -20.52 4.09
CA LYS A 348 -16.28 -20.88 2.73
C LYS A 348 -15.41 -21.98 2.11
N ALA A 349 -14.10 -21.92 2.31
CA ALA A 349 -13.19 -23.00 1.95
C ALA A 349 -13.47 -24.32 2.70
N LYS A 350 -14.05 -24.28 3.92
CA LYS A 350 -14.48 -25.49 4.65
C LYS A 350 -15.77 -26.09 4.10
N THR A 351 -16.70 -25.27 3.59
CA THR A 351 -17.94 -25.78 2.96
C THR A 351 -17.69 -26.32 1.56
N ASP A 352 -16.73 -25.75 0.84
CA ASP A 352 -16.40 -26.16 -0.52
C ASP A 352 -15.52 -27.43 -0.52
N ASN A 353 -14.67 -27.63 0.50
CA ASN A 353 -13.83 -28.84 0.66
C ASN A 353 -14.57 -30.07 1.22
N ALA A 354 -15.86 -29.97 1.54
CA ALA A 354 -16.68 -31.12 1.93
C ALA A 354 -17.41 -31.78 0.75
N ALA A 355 -17.29 -31.23 -0.47
CA ALA A 355 -18.05 -31.67 -1.64
C ALA A 355 -17.22 -32.28 -2.78
N ASP A 356 -15.88 -32.29 -2.73
CA ASP A 356 -15.06 -32.90 -3.79
C ASP A 356 -14.08 -33.93 -3.22
N SER A 357 -14.57 -35.17 -3.11
CA SER A 357 -13.71 -36.35 -3.03
C SER A 357 -13.57 -36.97 -4.43
N LYS A 358 -12.31 -37.12 -4.85
CA LYS A 358 -11.79 -37.92 -5.98
C LYS A 358 -12.00 -37.36 -7.38
N THR A 359 -10.90 -36.86 -7.96
CA THR A 359 -10.27 -37.44 -9.15
C THR A 359 -8.82 -37.00 -9.23
N THR A 360 -7.90 -37.94 -9.08
CA THR A 360 -6.51 -37.82 -9.54
C THR A 360 -6.54 -37.78 -11.07
N ASP A 361 -6.24 -36.64 -11.69
CA ASP A 361 -5.99 -36.59 -13.13
C ASP A 361 -4.69 -35.87 -13.46
N THR A 362 -3.86 -36.63 -14.18
CA THR A 362 -2.62 -36.25 -14.84
C THR A 362 -2.80 -35.05 -15.77
N LYS A 363 -1.98 -34.00 -15.61
CA LYS A 363 -1.92 -32.85 -16.52
C LYS A 363 -1.63 -33.30 -17.96
N ALA A 364 -2.60 -33.13 -18.85
CA ALA A 364 -2.39 -33.19 -20.30
C ALA A 364 -1.81 -31.87 -20.82
N ALA A 365 -1.06 -31.95 -21.93
CA ALA A 365 -0.34 -30.83 -22.54
C ALA A 365 -1.30 -29.73 -23.06
N GLY A 366 -1.21 -28.51 -22.51
CA GLY A 366 -1.96 -27.34 -22.97
C GLY A 366 -1.43 -26.80 -24.30
N GLU A 367 -2.33 -26.38 -25.19
CA GLU A 367 -2.02 -25.69 -26.44
C GLU A 367 -2.41 -24.21 -26.35
N VAL A 368 -1.60 -23.33 -26.96
CA VAL A 368 -1.83 -21.88 -26.95
C VAL A 368 -2.50 -21.44 -28.24
N LEU A 369 -3.70 -20.88 -28.12
CA LEU A 369 -4.49 -20.30 -29.20
C LEU A 369 -4.46 -18.77 -29.14
N LYS A 370 -4.38 -18.11 -30.30
CA LYS A 370 -4.53 -16.66 -30.43
C LYS A 370 -5.79 -16.31 -31.23
N ILE A 371 -6.67 -15.50 -30.66
CA ILE A 371 -7.93 -15.05 -31.29
C ILE A 371 -7.90 -13.54 -31.44
N ASN A 372 -8.16 -13.05 -32.65
CA ASN A 372 -8.31 -11.63 -32.96
C ASN A 372 -9.71 -11.11 -32.53
N LEU A 373 -9.76 -9.94 -31.92
CA LEU A 373 -10.95 -9.34 -31.30
C LEU A 373 -11.19 -7.93 -31.87
N PRO A 374 -11.61 -7.78 -33.14
CA PRO A 374 -11.60 -6.50 -33.83
C PRO A 374 -12.57 -5.48 -33.21
N THR A 375 -13.66 -5.93 -32.59
CA THR A 375 -14.69 -5.06 -31.99
C THR A 375 -14.37 -4.61 -30.56
N MET A 376 -13.29 -5.12 -29.96
CA MET A 376 -12.86 -4.71 -28.62
C MET A 376 -12.27 -3.29 -28.62
N GLN A 377 -12.61 -2.46 -27.63
CA GLN A 377 -12.19 -1.06 -27.55
C GLN A 377 -11.39 -0.69 -26.29
N CYS A 378 -11.69 -1.28 -25.13
CA CYS A 378 -11.13 -0.79 -23.86
C CYS A 378 -10.89 -1.91 -22.81
N ALA A 379 -10.37 -1.52 -21.65
CA ALA A 379 -10.11 -2.41 -20.52
C ALA A 379 -11.38 -3.11 -19.99
N THR A 380 -12.54 -2.47 -20.11
CA THR A 380 -13.83 -3.08 -19.73
C THR A 380 -14.16 -4.26 -20.63
N CYS A 381 -13.99 -4.11 -21.95
CA CYS A 381 -14.18 -5.21 -22.90
C CYS A 381 -13.23 -6.38 -22.60
N LYS A 382 -11.96 -6.08 -22.28
CA LYS A 382 -10.98 -7.08 -21.83
C LYS A 382 -11.52 -7.88 -20.63
N LYS A 383 -11.98 -7.20 -19.58
CA LYS A 383 -12.49 -7.85 -18.37
C LYS A 383 -13.72 -8.71 -18.65
N THR A 384 -14.62 -8.26 -19.51
CA THR A 384 -15.81 -9.01 -19.91
C THR A 384 -15.43 -10.31 -20.63
N ILE A 385 -14.53 -10.24 -21.61
CA ILE A 385 -14.08 -11.40 -22.40
C ILE A 385 -13.33 -12.40 -21.50
N GLU A 386 -12.40 -11.93 -20.66
CA GLU A 386 -11.67 -12.80 -19.74
C GLU A 386 -12.60 -13.49 -18.74
N THR A 387 -13.61 -12.78 -18.25
CA THR A 387 -14.58 -13.32 -17.28
C THR A 387 -15.49 -14.38 -17.89
N ALA A 388 -15.89 -14.19 -19.15
CA ALA A 388 -16.71 -15.16 -19.87
C ALA A 388 -15.92 -16.44 -20.15
N LEU A 389 -14.72 -16.31 -20.71
CA LEU A 389 -13.90 -17.46 -21.10
C LEU A 389 -13.36 -18.25 -19.90
N LYS A 390 -13.14 -17.61 -18.74
CA LYS A 390 -12.76 -18.32 -17.50
C LYS A 390 -13.81 -19.33 -17.02
N LYS A 391 -15.06 -19.20 -17.44
CA LYS A 391 -16.15 -20.13 -17.08
C LYS A 391 -16.27 -21.32 -18.02
N VAL A 392 -15.50 -21.32 -19.10
CA VAL A 392 -15.57 -22.35 -20.14
C VAL A 392 -14.71 -23.54 -19.74
N ASP A 393 -15.34 -24.70 -19.58
CA ASP A 393 -14.63 -25.94 -19.24
C ASP A 393 -13.64 -26.31 -20.35
N GLY A 394 -12.40 -26.58 -19.95
CA GLY A 394 -11.27 -26.82 -20.86
C GLY A 394 -10.39 -25.59 -21.14
N VAL A 395 -10.68 -24.41 -20.61
CA VAL A 395 -9.78 -23.24 -20.69
C VAL A 395 -8.92 -23.13 -19.43
N ASN A 396 -7.59 -23.21 -19.60
CA ASN A 396 -6.62 -23.21 -18.50
C ASN A 396 -6.21 -21.78 -18.09
N SER A 397 -5.94 -20.90 -19.07
CA SER A 397 -5.60 -19.50 -18.82
C SER A 397 -5.96 -18.61 -20.01
N ILE A 398 -6.25 -17.34 -19.75
CA ILE A 398 -6.61 -16.33 -20.76
C ILE A 398 -5.89 -15.02 -20.44
N ASN A 399 -5.31 -14.40 -21.46
CA ASN A 399 -4.80 -13.03 -21.40
C ASN A 399 -5.25 -12.25 -22.64
N VAL A 400 -5.96 -11.15 -22.43
CA VAL A 400 -6.40 -10.27 -23.53
C VAL A 400 -5.54 -9.00 -23.59
N SER A 401 -4.95 -8.73 -24.75
CA SER A 401 -4.22 -7.49 -25.04
C SER A 401 -5.17 -6.46 -25.67
N VAL A 402 -5.46 -5.38 -24.95
CA VAL A 402 -6.28 -4.26 -25.46
C VAL A 402 -5.60 -3.57 -26.64
N LYS A 403 -4.27 -3.40 -26.55
CA LYS A 403 -3.45 -2.73 -27.57
C LYS A 403 -3.43 -3.51 -28.89
N ASP A 404 -3.24 -4.82 -28.81
CA ASP A 404 -3.07 -5.66 -30.00
C ASP A 404 -4.40 -6.27 -30.49
N LYS A 405 -5.47 -6.11 -29.69
CA LYS A 405 -6.78 -6.73 -29.92
C LYS A 405 -6.72 -8.26 -30.08
N ILE A 406 -5.88 -8.91 -29.28
CA ILE A 406 -5.67 -10.37 -29.33
C ILE A 406 -5.93 -10.98 -27.95
N ALA A 407 -6.71 -12.06 -27.91
CA ALA A 407 -6.81 -12.97 -26.78
C ALA A 407 -5.83 -14.14 -26.98
N THR A 408 -4.96 -14.37 -26.01
CA THR A 408 -4.10 -15.55 -25.93
C THR A 408 -4.68 -16.50 -24.89
N ILE A 409 -4.98 -17.73 -25.30
CA ILE A 409 -5.75 -18.70 -24.51
C ILE A 409 -4.98 -20.01 -24.47
N ASP A 410 -4.65 -20.48 -23.27
CA ASP A 410 -4.19 -21.84 -23.02
C ASP A 410 -5.42 -22.72 -22.77
N TYR A 411 -5.59 -23.79 -23.56
CA TYR A 411 -6.74 -24.67 -23.47
C TYR A 411 -6.36 -26.15 -23.65
N ASP A 412 -7.19 -27.03 -23.09
CA ASP A 412 -7.12 -28.47 -23.28
C ASP A 412 -7.90 -28.86 -24.53
N LYS A 413 -7.18 -29.21 -25.60
CA LYS A 413 -7.73 -29.64 -26.89
C LYS A 413 -8.62 -30.88 -26.82
N ASN A 414 -8.51 -31.68 -25.75
CA ASN A 414 -9.36 -32.86 -25.56
C ASN A 414 -10.75 -32.49 -25.00
N LYS A 415 -10.88 -31.30 -24.42
CA LYS A 415 -12.13 -30.81 -23.79
C LYS A 415 -12.84 -29.76 -24.64
N ILE A 416 -12.09 -28.88 -25.28
CA ILE A 416 -12.64 -27.78 -26.07
C ILE A 416 -11.82 -27.52 -27.33
N ASN A 417 -12.47 -26.99 -28.36
CA ASN A 417 -11.82 -26.62 -29.62
C ASN A 417 -11.94 -25.12 -29.88
N GLN A 418 -11.09 -24.60 -30.77
CA GLN A 418 -11.08 -23.20 -31.18
C GLN A 418 -12.47 -22.68 -31.58
N ASP A 419 -13.24 -23.47 -32.32
CA ASP A 419 -14.56 -23.06 -32.79
C ASP A 419 -15.54 -22.74 -31.66
N LYS A 420 -15.56 -23.55 -30.60
CA LYS A 420 -16.38 -23.31 -29.41
C LYS A 420 -15.92 -22.08 -28.64
N ILE A 421 -14.61 -21.87 -28.51
CA ILE A 421 -14.06 -20.69 -27.82
C ILE A 421 -14.45 -19.41 -28.57
N GLU A 422 -14.33 -19.40 -29.90
CA GLU A 422 -14.77 -18.26 -30.71
C GLU A 422 -16.27 -18.01 -30.58
N ASN A 423 -17.09 -19.07 -30.54
CA ASN A 423 -18.54 -18.94 -30.38
C ASN A 423 -18.92 -18.31 -29.03
N GLU A 424 -18.26 -18.69 -27.93
CA GLU A 424 -18.49 -18.08 -26.62
C GLU A 424 -18.20 -16.57 -26.62
N ILE A 425 -17.17 -16.14 -27.34
CA ILE A 425 -16.85 -14.72 -27.52
C ILE A 425 -17.95 -14.00 -28.33
N THR A 426 -18.49 -14.66 -29.37
CA THR A 426 -19.60 -14.09 -30.14
C THR A 426 -20.90 -13.97 -29.35
N LEU A 427 -21.16 -14.91 -28.44
CA LEU A 427 -22.37 -14.91 -27.59
C LEU A 427 -22.38 -13.76 -26.58
N ILE A 428 -21.22 -13.25 -26.18
CA ILE A 428 -21.10 -12.07 -25.31
C ILE A 428 -20.99 -10.75 -26.09
N GLY A 429 -21.22 -10.77 -27.41
CA GLY A 429 -21.33 -9.57 -28.24
C GLY A 429 -20.02 -9.08 -28.87
N TYR A 430 -18.96 -9.90 -28.94
CA TYR A 430 -17.70 -9.51 -29.59
C TYR A 430 -17.39 -10.37 -30.83
N ASP A 431 -16.78 -9.77 -31.85
CA ASP A 431 -16.28 -10.54 -33.01
C ASP A 431 -15.05 -11.33 -32.59
N ALA A 432 -14.89 -12.55 -33.13
CA ALA A 432 -13.77 -13.44 -32.86
C ALA A 432 -13.19 -13.97 -34.17
N ASN A 433 -11.96 -13.59 -34.50
CA ASN A 433 -11.32 -13.85 -35.79
C ASN A 433 -12.22 -13.41 -36.96
N GLY A 434 -12.80 -14.37 -37.70
CA GLY A 434 -13.73 -14.12 -38.80
C GLY A 434 -15.21 -14.26 -38.41
N LYS A 435 -15.53 -14.67 -37.18
CA LYS A 435 -16.90 -14.86 -36.71
C LYS A 435 -17.52 -13.56 -36.22
N LYS A 436 -18.74 -13.32 -36.68
CA LYS A 436 -19.53 -12.14 -36.31
C LYS A 436 -20.18 -12.33 -34.95
N LYS A 437 -20.14 -11.27 -34.14
CA LYS A 437 -20.84 -11.16 -32.87
C LYS A 437 -22.34 -11.46 -33.00
N ASN A 438 -22.93 -11.91 -31.91
CA ASN A 438 -24.38 -11.96 -31.78
C ASN A 438 -24.93 -10.53 -31.62
N GLU A 439 -25.78 -10.08 -32.54
CA GLU A 439 -26.29 -8.70 -32.56
C GLU A 439 -27.13 -8.36 -31.31
N THR A 440 -27.96 -9.29 -30.84
CA THR A 440 -28.76 -9.08 -29.62
C THR A 440 -27.89 -8.94 -28.37
N ALA A 441 -26.81 -9.72 -28.26
CA ALA A 441 -25.86 -9.57 -27.16
C ALA A 441 -25.07 -8.25 -27.25
N TYR A 442 -24.70 -7.84 -28.47
CA TYR A 442 -23.99 -6.59 -28.72
C TYR A 442 -24.83 -5.34 -28.39
N GLU A 443 -26.12 -5.34 -28.71
CA GLU A 443 -27.04 -4.25 -28.36
C GLU A 443 -27.17 -4.04 -26.84
N ASN A 444 -27.06 -5.13 -26.08
CA ASN A 444 -27.12 -5.14 -24.61
C ASN A 444 -25.79 -4.76 -23.93
N LEU A 445 -24.70 -4.55 -24.68
CA LEU A 445 -23.46 -4.03 -24.12
C LEU A 445 -23.63 -2.55 -23.71
N ALA A 446 -22.83 -2.12 -22.73
CA ALA A 446 -22.71 -0.71 -22.39
C ALA A 446 -22.27 0.11 -23.62
N ASP A 447 -22.73 1.36 -23.74
CA ASP A 447 -22.51 2.16 -24.96
C ASP A 447 -21.02 2.37 -25.27
N CYS A 448 -20.17 2.52 -24.25
CA CYS A 448 -18.71 2.60 -24.41
C CYS A 448 -18.05 1.32 -24.96
N CYS A 449 -18.76 0.19 -24.97
CA CYS A 449 -18.31 -1.09 -25.52
C CYS A 449 -18.82 -1.32 -26.95
N LYS A 450 -19.67 -0.43 -27.48
CA LYS A 450 -20.11 -0.43 -28.88
C LYS A 450 -19.15 0.38 -29.73
N ILE A 451 -18.85 -0.09 -30.93
CA ILE A 451 -18.03 0.62 -31.92
C ILE A 451 -18.66 1.98 -32.20
N GLY A 452 -17.93 3.06 -31.87
CA GLY A 452 -18.39 4.44 -32.07
C GLY A 452 -19.24 5.01 -30.94
N GLY A 453 -19.45 4.28 -29.84
CA GLY A 453 -20.04 4.84 -28.63
C GLY A 453 -19.03 5.70 -27.86
N HIS A 454 -19.45 6.90 -27.45
CA HIS A 454 -18.67 7.82 -26.63
C HIS A 454 -18.96 7.60 -25.14
#